data_AF-A0A847E7J7-F1
#
_entry.id   AF-A0A847E7J7-F1
#
_cell.length_a   1.000
_cell.length_b   1.000
_cell.length_c   1.000
_cell.angle_alpha   90.00
_cell.angle_beta   90.00
_cell.angle_gamma   90.00
#
_symmetry.space_group_name_H-M   'P 1'
#
loop_
_entity.id
_entity.type
_entity.pdbx_description
1 polymer ?
#
loop_
_entity_poly.entity_id
_entity_poly.type
_entity_poly.pdbx_seq_one_letter_code
_entity_poly.pdbx_strand_id
1 'polypeptide(L)' 'MNILAFKEKFKDFVAFNLSDIRKIEATFDLRRLNEWQAKGYIKMLRRGHYVFSGLEINDSVLFLLANKIY' A
#
# COMPACT_ATOMS: atom_id res chain seq x y z
N MET A 1 9.65 10.58 0.24
CA MET A 1 9.93 9.39 -0.62
C MET A 1 9.30 9.47 -2.01
N ASN A 2 9.91 8.86 -3.03
CA ASN A 2 9.34 8.69 -4.38
C ASN A 2 8.67 7.30 -4.55
N ILE A 3 7.91 7.10 -5.64
CA ILE A 3 7.14 5.85 -5.85
C ILE A 3 8.03 4.60 -6.04
N LEU A 4 9.21 4.73 -6.65
CA LEU A 4 10.11 3.60 -6.88
C LEU A 4 10.70 3.08 -5.57
N ALA A 5 11.22 4.00 -4.75
CA ALA A 5 11.72 3.67 -3.41
C ALA A 5 10.61 3.12 -2.50
N PHE A 6 9.38 3.65 -2.65
CA PHE A 6 8.23 3.11 -1.94
C PHE A 6 7.90 1.67 -2.36
N LYS A 7 7.83 1.39 -3.67
CA LYS A 7 7.61 0.02 -4.16
C LYS A 7 8.65 -0.95 -3.65
N GLU A 8 9.93 -0.57 -3.63
CA GLU A 8 11.00 -1.44 -3.16
C GLU A 8 10.89 -1.75 -1.66
N LYS A 9 10.62 -0.73 -0.83
CA LYS A 9 10.45 -0.90 0.63
C LYS A 9 9.20 -1.70 1.01
N PHE A 10 8.19 -1.71 0.16
CA PHE A 10 6.89 -2.33 0.43
C PHE A 10 6.61 -3.53 -0.49
N LYS A 11 7.62 -4.07 -1.19
CA LYS A 11 7.43 -5.16 -2.16
C LYS A 11 6.85 -6.44 -1.56
N ASP A 12 7.15 -6.69 -0.28
CA ASP A 12 6.68 -7.87 0.46
C ASP A 12 5.32 -7.63 1.15
N PHE A 13 4.76 -6.42 1.04
CA PHE A 13 3.46 -6.08 1.62
C PHE A 13 2.34 -6.34 0.61
N VAL A 14 1.44 -7.26 0.95
CA VAL A 14 0.22 -7.50 0.16
C VAL A 14 -0.75 -6.31 0.26
N ALA A 15 -0.81 -5.66 1.42
CA ALA A 15 -1.47 -4.38 1.63
C ALA A 15 -0.75 -3.59 2.73
N PHE A 16 -0.90 -2.26 2.68
CA PHE A 16 -0.29 -1.34 3.64
C PHE A 16 -1.25 -0.20 3.99
N ASN A 17 -1.08 0.35 5.18
CA ASN A 17 -1.81 1.54 5.63
C ASN A 17 -0.82 2.60 6.14
N LEU A 18 -1.33 3.77 6.54
CA LEU A 18 -0.49 4.85 7.04
C LEU A 18 0.41 4.44 8.22
N SER A 19 -0.10 3.61 9.13
CA SER A 19 0.67 3.14 10.29
C SER A 19 1.83 2.25 9.86
N ASP A 20 1.62 1.34 8.91
CA ASP A 20 2.70 0.54 8.31
C ASP A 20 3.73 1.45 7.64
N ILE A 21 3.28 2.48 6.94
CA ILE A 21 4.17 3.45 6.28
C ILE A 21 5.03 4.20 7.30
N ARG A 22 4.42 4.71 8.37
CA ARG A 22 5.10 5.48 9.41
C ARG A 22 6.08 4.66 10.25
N LYS A 23 5.91 3.33 10.33
CA LYS A 23 6.92 2.44 10.93
C LYS A 23 8.23 2.41 10.15
N ILE A 24 8.18 2.63 8.83
CA ILE A 24 9.35 2.63 7.95
C ILE A 24 9.85 4.06 7.70
N GLU A 25 8.94 5.04 7.61
CA GLU A 25 9.24 6.45 7.38
C GLU A 25 8.33 7.32 8.26
N ALA A 26 8.81 7.65 9.46
CA ALA A 26 8.01 8.37 10.47
C ALA A 26 7.47 9.72 9.97
N THR A 27 8.24 10.42 9.13
CA THR A 27 7.90 11.73 8.55
C THR A 27 7.25 11.63 7.18
N PHE A 28 6.59 10.51 6.86
CA PHE A 28 5.97 10.29 5.56
C PHE A 28 4.90 11.35 5.23
N ASP A 29 5.00 11.91 4.02
CA ASP A 29 4.04 12.88 3.49
C ASP A 29 2.78 12.18 2.94
N LEU A 30 1.66 12.36 3.66
CA LEU A 30 0.34 11.83 3.32
C LEU A 30 -0.15 12.20 1.92
N ARG A 31 0.25 13.37 1.40
CA ARG A 31 -0.18 13.86 0.08
C ARG A 31 0.28 12.92 -1.03
N ARG A 32 1.36 12.17 -0.81
CA ARG A 32 1.86 11.13 -1.73
C ARG A 32 0.84 10.04 -1.99
N LEU A 33 0.05 9.63 -1.01
CA LEU A 33 -0.97 8.60 -1.22
C LEU A 33 -2.05 9.09 -2.18
N ASN A 34 -2.49 10.34 -2.04
CA ASN A 34 -3.45 10.95 -2.95
C ASN A 34 -2.87 11.10 -4.37
N GLU A 35 -1.64 11.58 -4.49
CA GLU A 35 -0.95 11.69 -5.77
C GLU A 35 -0.78 10.33 -6.46
N TRP A 36 -0.37 9.30 -5.73
CA TRP A 36 -0.13 7.97 -6.27
C TRP A 36 -1.42 7.24 -6.61
N GLN A 37 -2.49 7.47 -5.85
CA GLN A 37 -3.82 6.96 -6.18
C GLN A 37 -4.34 7.63 -7.46
N ALA A 38 -4.22 8.96 -7.58
CA ALA A 38 -4.63 9.69 -8.77
C ALA A 38 -3.85 9.26 -10.03
N LYS A 39 -2.56 8.93 -9.87
CA LYS A 39 -1.71 8.36 -10.94
C LYS A 39 -1.93 6.86 -11.18
N GLY A 40 -2.79 6.21 -10.41
CA GLY A 40 -3.09 4.79 -10.56
C GLY A 40 -1.97 3.84 -10.11
N TYR A 41 -1.01 4.28 -9.30
CA TYR A 41 0.03 3.40 -8.75
C TYR A 41 -0.45 2.54 -7.59
N ILE A 42 -1.40 3.06 -6.81
CA ILE A 42 -2.01 2.38 -5.68
C ILE A 42 -3.53 2.49 -5.76
N LYS A 43 -4.24 1.56 -5.12
CA LYS A 43 -5.70 1.58 -4.95
C LYS A 43 -6.02 1.45 -3.47
N MET A 44 -6.96 2.25 -2.96
CA MET A 44 -7.51 2.03 -1.63
C MET A 44 -8.53 0.89 -1.70
N LEU A 45 -8.40 -0.10 -0.81
CA LEU A 45 -9.38 -1.17 -0.62
C LEU A 45 -10.45 -0.74 0.39
N ARG A 46 -10.06 -0.54 1.65
CA ARG A 46 -10.97 -0.21 2.75
C ARG A 46 -10.22 0.43 3.92
N ARG A 47 -10.84 1.39 4.61
CA ARG A 47 -10.34 1.97 5.88
C ARG A 47 -8.86 2.40 5.83
N GLY A 48 -8.44 3.03 4.73
CA GLY A 48 -7.04 3.48 4.57
C GLY A 48 -6.02 2.35 4.34
N HIS A 49 -6.46 1.14 4.01
CA HIS A 49 -5.60 0.10 3.46
C HIS A 49 -5.51 0.25 1.95
N TYR A 50 -4.28 0.23 1.45
CA TYR A 50 -3.95 0.39 0.06
C TYR A 50 -3.21 -0.85 -0.44
N VAL A 51 -3.33 -1.08 -1.74
CA VAL A 51 -2.56 -2.07 -2.50
C VAL A 51 -1.90 -1.41 -3.69
N PHE A 52 -0.82 -2.00 -4.20
CA PHE A 52 -0.29 -1.60 -5.49
C PHE A 52 -1.25 -2.02 -6.61
N SER A 53 -1.44 -1.15 -7.61
CA SER A 53 -2.36 -1.43 -8.72
C SER A 53 -1.96 -2.62 -9.59
N GLY A 54 -0.68 -3.02 -9.56
CA GLY A 54 -0.15 -4.18 -10.28
C GLY A 54 -0.09 -5.46 -9.43
N LEU A 55 -0.74 -5.47 -8.25
CA LEU A 55 -0.82 -6.67 -7.43
C LEU A 55 -1.64 -7.74 -8.16
N GLU A 56 -1.02 -8.88 -8.45
CA GLU A 56 -1.73 -10.04 -8.98
C GLU A 56 -2.63 -10.63 -7.90
N ILE A 57 -3.91 -10.82 -8.23
CA ILE A 57 -4.90 -11.36 -7.31
C ILE A 57 -4.99 -12.87 -7.50
N ASN A 58 -4.70 -13.62 -6.44
CA ASN A 58 -4.87 -15.06 -6.33
C ASN A 58 -5.40 -15.40 -4.92
N ASP A 59 -5.74 -16.66 -4.68
CA ASP A 59 -6.35 -17.09 -3.41
C ASP A 59 -5.46 -16.79 -2.20
N SER A 60 -4.14 -16.98 -2.31
CA SER A 60 -3.18 -16.66 -1.26
C SER A 60 -3.17 -15.15 -0.94
N VAL A 61 -3.18 -14.31 -1.97
CA VAL A 61 -3.25 -12.85 -1.82
C VAL A 61 -4.56 -12.42 -1.19
N LEU A 62 -5.69 -12.97 -1.62
CA LEU A 62 -7.00 -12.69 -1.03
C LEU A 62 -7.06 -13.10 0.44
N PHE A 63 -6.52 -14.26 0.79
CA PHE A 63 -6.41 -14.73 2.17
C PHE A 63 -5.59 -13.76 3.02
N LEU A 64 -4.42 -13.34 2.54
CA LEU A 64 -3.56 -12.38 3.26
C LEU A 64 -4.22 -11.00 3.38
N LEU A 65 -4.91 -10.53 2.34
CA LEU A 65 -5.67 -9.28 2.37
C LEU A 65 -6.79 -9.31 3.41
N ALA A 66 -7.55 -10.40 3.47
CA ALA A 66 -8.62 -10.56 4.46
C ALA A 66 -8.07 -10.46 5.89
N ASN A 67 -7.00 -11.20 6.20
CA ASN A 67 -6.36 -11.16 7.53
C ASN A 67 -5.71 -9.80 7.86
N LYS A 68 -5.34 -9.00 6.86
CA LYS A 68 -4.75 -7.68 7.08
C LYS A 68 -5.81 -6.60 7.32
N ILE A 69 -7.00 -6.77 6.75
CA ILE A 69 -8.09 -5.77 6.78
C ILE A 69 -9.04 -5.98 7.96
N TYR A 70 -9.23 -7.23 8.39
CA TYR A 70 -10.10 -7.63 9.52
C TYR A 70 -9.28 -7.87 10.78
#